data_AF-A0A371Z3E7-F1
#
_entry.id   AF-A0A371Z3E7-F1
#
_cell.length_a   1.000
_cell.length_b   1.000
_cell.length_c   1.000
_cell.angle_alpha   90.00
_cell.angle_beta   90.00
_cell.angle_gamma   90.00
#
_symmetry.space_group_name_H-M   'P 1'
#
loop_
_entity.id
_entity.type
_entity.pdbx_description
1 polymer ?
#
loop_
_entity_poly.entity_id
_entity_poly.type
_entity_poly.pdbx_seq_one_letter_code
_entity_poly.pdbx_strand_id
1 'polypeptide(L)'
;MRKYSADRPCSPEIFGLHFSPLSESEVATHIGTTFRSEQEGVGLVITPNIQHISLMQHNQMFAQACRHAAILTCDGFPLVYYARLRGQQIAGRVTGRGIVTDLLARPDLLARHRIFMVLDSERTVAAAQKWAAKHGLQDRITYAVPPHGFENDPAYASRLATSIRHHQITLLFMGVGAPRSEIFVDQHRNVLPPCWALCIGQALLVALGLTPQPPHLVQKLNIEWLWRIALEPRRLLTRYVSSACGFMSAVFRDMKQRG
;
A
#
# COMPACT_ATOMS: atom_id res chain seq x y z
N MET A 1 16.02 -17.69 12.96
CA MET A 1 14.88 -18.17 12.15
C MET A 1 13.78 -18.69 13.06
N ARG A 2 12.79 -17.85 13.42
CA ARG A 2 11.51 -18.35 13.95
C ARG A 2 10.62 -18.60 12.73
N LYS A 3 10.37 -19.88 12.42
CA LYS A 3 9.26 -20.27 11.56
C LYS A 3 8.00 -19.63 12.16
N TYR A 4 7.34 -18.72 11.43
CA TYR A 4 5.98 -18.34 11.75
C TYR A 4 5.13 -19.61 11.56
N SER A 5 4.77 -20.21 12.69
CA SER A 5 4.22 -21.55 12.80
C SER A 5 2.93 -21.72 11.99
N ALA A 6 2.83 -22.85 11.31
CA ALA A 6 1.77 -23.28 10.40
C ALA A 6 0.47 -23.71 11.11
N ASP A 7 0.20 -23.21 12.34
CA ASP A 7 -0.88 -23.71 13.21
C ASP A 7 -1.88 -22.65 13.68
N ARG A 8 -1.94 -21.47 13.03
CA ARG A 8 -3.13 -20.61 13.20
C ARG A 8 -4.22 -21.10 12.26
N PRO A 9 -5.49 -21.28 12.71
CA PRO A 9 -6.59 -21.53 11.78
C PRO A 9 -6.56 -20.42 10.73
N CYS A 10 -6.36 -20.81 9.48
CA CYS A 10 -6.24 -19.85 8.38
C CYS A 10 -7.53 -19.03 8.36
N SER A 11 -7.43 -17.72 8.58
CA SER A 11 -8.60 -16.86 8.52
C SER A 11 -9.25 -17.04 7.15
N PRO A 12 -10.59 -17.19 7.09
CA PRO A 12 -11.25 -17.60 5.86
C PRO A 12 -10.99 -16.63 4.71
N GLU A 13 -10.86 -17.11 3.49
CA GLU A 13 -10.66 -16.20 2.37
C GLU A 13 -11.89 -15.27 2.19
N ILE A 14 -11.64 -13.98 1.94
CA ILE A 14 -12.68 -12.99 1.58
C ILE A 14 -12.25 -12.26 0.31
N PHE A 15 -13.14 -12.18 -0.68
CA PHE A 15 -12.85 -11.63 -2.02
C PHE A 15 -11.70 -12.32 -2.77
N GLY A 16 -11.35 -13.54 -2.38
CA GLY A 16 -10.15 -14.20 -2.90
C GLY A 16 -8.84 -13.69 -2.28
N LEU A 17 -8.90 -13.14 -1.05
CA LEU A 17 -7.77 -12.51 -0.35
C LEU A 17 -7.64 -13.00 1.09
N HIS A 18 -6.40 -13.02 1.59
CA HIS A 18 -6.07 -13.26 3.00
C HIS A 18 -5.60 -11.97 3.67
N PHE A 19 -6.34 -11.53 4.69
CA PHE A 19 -6.01 -10.30 5.41
C PHE A 19 -5.10 -10.58 6.60
N SER A 20 -4.08 -9.73 6.74
CA SER A 20 -3.09 -9.79 7.80
C SER A 20 -3.70 -9.34 9.14
N PRO A 21 -3.37 -10.03 10.24
CA PRO A 21 -3.77 -9.62 11.59
C PRO A 21 -2.94 -8.45 12.13
N LEU A 22 -1.90 -8.00 11.41
CA LEU A 22 -0.94 -7.02 11.91
C LEU A 22 -1.54 -5.60 11.93
N SER A 23 -1.27 -4.86 13.00
CA SER A 23 -1.49 -3.43 13.14
C SER A 23 -0.50 -2.60 12.31
N GLU A 24 -0.76 -1.28 12.17
CA GLU A 24 0.13 -0.36 11.45
C GLU A 24 1.57 -0.41 11.99
N SER A 25 1.72 -0.43 13.31
CA SER A 25 3.04 -0.46 13.95
C SER A 25 3.74 -1.80 13.82
N GLU A 26 2.99 -2.91 13.88
CA GLU A 26 3.55 -4.24 13.66
C GLU A 26 4.00 -4.43 12.21
N VAL A 27 3.24 -3.92 11.23
CA VAL A 27 3.66 -3.93 9.82
C VAL A 27 4.92 -3.08 9.63
N ALA A 28 4.94 -1.85 10.14
CA ALA A 28 6.11 -0.97 10.06
C ALA A 28 7.34 -1.59 10.74
N THR A 29 7.19 -2.19 11.91
CA THR A 29 8.26 -2.90 12.62
C THR A 29 8.74 -4.11 11.83
N HIS A 30 7.82 -4.92 11.31
CA HIS A 30 8.16 -6.11 10.54
C HIS A 30 8.98 -5.76 9.30
N ILE A 31 8.49 -4.80 8.50
CA ILE A 31 9.18 -4.32 7.30
C ILE A 31 10.54 -3.70 7.65
N GLY A 32 10.58 -2.84 8.67
CA GLY A 32 11.79 -2.11 9.07
C GLY A 32 12.85 -2.97 9.77
N THR A 33 12.52 -4.20 10.16
CA THR A 33 13.46 -5.09 10.87
C THR A 33 13.81 -6.36 10.12
N THR A 34 13.08 -6.69 9.05
CA THR A 34 13.29 -7.90 8.25
C THR A 34 13.76 -7.57 6.85
N PHE A 35 14.58 -8.46 6.29
CA PHE A 35 15.03 -8.39 4.90
C PHE A 35 14.52 -9.62 4.17
N ARG A 36 14.18 -9.44 2.89
CA ARG A 36 13.70 -10.52 2.03
C ARG A 36 14.88 -11.24 1.40
N SER A 37 14.83 -12.57 1.32
CA SER A 37 15.85 -13.35 0.61
C SER A 37 15.54 -13.49 -0.88
N GLU A 38 16.52 -13.92 -1.67
CA GLU A 38 16.32 -14.26 -3.10
C GLU A 38 15.22 -15.30 -3.31
N GLN A 39 15.05 -16.26 -2.40
CA GLN A 39 13.97 -17.24 -2.51
C GLN A 39 12.57 -16.63 -2.27
N GLU A 40 12.49 -15.60 -1.42
CA GLU A 40 11.24 -14.92 -1.11
C GLU A 40 10.88 -13.85 -2.15
N GLY A 41 11.89 -13.22 -2.75
CA GLY A 41 11.73 -12.15 -3.74
C GLY A 41 11.05 -10.90 -3.15
N VAL A 42 10.16 -10.29 -3.93
CA VAL A 42 9.45 -9.08 -3.53
C VAL A 42 8.29 -9.39 -2.58
N GLY A 43 8.29 -8.76 -1.41
CA GLY A 43 7.17 -8.72 -0.49
C GLY A 43 6.29 -7.51 -0.74
N LEU A 44 5.24 -7.67 -1.54
CA LEU A 44 4.28 -6.61 -1.83
C LEU A 44 3.34 -6.38 -0.62
N VAL A 45 3.23 -5.11 -0.20
CA VAL A 45 2.39 -4.66 0.92
C VAL A 45 1.32 -3.71 0.39
N ILE A 46 0.05 -4.06 0.60
CA ILE A 46 -1.10 -3.31 0.10
C ILE A 46 -2.06 -3.07 1.26
N THR A 47 -2.62 -1.86 1.32
CA THR A 47 -3.66 -1.50 2.29
C THR A 47 -5.00 -1.31 1.56
N PRO A 48 -5.65 -2.40 1.10
CA PRO A 48 -6.87 -2.30 0.30
C PRO A 48 -7.99 -1.63 1.09
N ASN A 49 -8.73 -0.78 0.38
CA ASN A 49 -10.01 -0.21 0.81
C ASN A 49 -11.14 -0.62 -0.14
N ILE A 50 -12.37 -0.12 0.08
CA ILE A 50 -13.52 -0.47 -0.77
C ILE A 50 -13.30 -0.19 -2.27
N GLN A 51 -12.50 0.84 -2.60
CA GLN A 51 -12.15 1.12 -3.99
C GLN A 51 -11.22 0.05 -4.55
N HIS A 52 -10.28 -0.46 -3.77
CA HIS A 52 -9.41 -1.55 -4.22
C HIS A 52 -10.26 -2.79 -4.52
N ILE A 53 -11.18 -3.15 -3.63
CA ILE A 53 -12.08 -4.29 -3.84
C ILE A 53 -12.95 -4.08 -5.10
N SER A 54 -13.47 -2.87 -5.31
CA SER A 54 -14.24 -2.54 -6.53
C SER A 54 -13.39 -2.60 -7.81
N LEU A 55 -12.15 -2.13 -7.76
CA LEU A 55 -11.21 -2.17 -8.89
C LEU A 55 -10.85 -3.60 -9.28
N MET A 56 -10.64 -4.49 -8.30
CA MET A 56 -10.33 -5.90 -8.55
C MET A 56 -11.41 -6.62 -9.35
N GLN A 57 -12.67 -6.17 -9.29
CA GLN A 57 -13.74 -6.79 -10.06
C GLN A 57 -13.60 -6.58 -11.58
N HIS A 58 -12.90 -5.53 -11.99
CA HIS A 58 -12.83 -5.09 -13.39
C HIS A 58 -11.40 -5.03 -13.93
N ASN A 59 -10.39 -5.23 -13.08
CA ASN A 59 -8.98 -5.22 -13.45
C ASN A 59 -8.30 -6.50 -12.94
N GLN A 60 -8.11 -7.47 -13.86
CA GLN A 60 -7.53 -8.77 -13.55
C GLN A 60 -6.09 -8.68 -13.07
N MET A 61 -5.29 -7.79 -13.67
CA MET A 61 -3.89 -7.59 -13.29
C MET A 61 -3.78 -7.05 -11.86
N PHE A 62 -4.66 -6.12 -11.50
CA PHE A 62 -4.74 -5.62 -10.13
C PHE A 62 -5.21 -6.69 -9.13
N ALA A 63 -6.21 -7.49 -9.51
CA ALA A 63 -6.66 -8.60 -8.68
C ALA A 63 -5.55 -9.63 -8.43
N GLN A 64 -4.74 -9.93 -9.46
CA GLN A 64 -3.58 -10.80 -9.34
C GLN A 64 -2.52 -10.22 -8.41
N ALA A 65 -2.17 -8.94 -8.58
CA ALA A 65 -1.24 -8.24 -7.69
C ALA A 65 -1.71 -8.29 -6.22
N CYS A 66 -3.00 -8.08 -5.96
CA CYS A 66 -3.56 -8.22 -4.62
C CYS A 66 -3.42 -9.65 -4.07
N ARG A 67 -3.70 -10.69 -4.87
CA ARG A 67 -3.57 -12.10 -4.42
C ARG A 67 -2.13 -12.51 -4.11
N HIS A 68 -1.16 -11.96 -4.83
CA HIS A 68 0.26 -12.23 -4.61
C HIS A 68 0.89 -11.39 -3.50
N ALA A 69 0.14 -10.46 -2.90
CA ALA A 69 0.66 -9.61 -1.85
C ALA A 69 1.10 -10.43 -0.62
N ALA A 70 2.29 -10.12 -0.11
CA ALA A 70 2.81 -10.74 1.10
C ALA A 70 2.07 -10.25 2.36
N ILE A 71 1.60 -8.99 2.34
CA ILE A 71 0.80 -8.41 3.42
C ILE A 71 -0.35 -7.61 2.80
N LEU A 72 -1.57 -8.02 3.11
CA LEU A 72 -2.80 -7.25 2.87
C LEU A 72 -3.38 -6.80 4.20
N THR A 73 -3.54 -5.50 4.40
CA THR A 73 -4.21 -4.98 5.60
C THR A 73 -5.65 -4.59 5.30
N CYS A 74 -6.43 -4.14 6.29
CA CYS A 74 -7.77 -3.60 6.04
C CYS A 74 -7.80 -2.07 6.20
N ASP A 75 -7.95 -1.33 5.10
CA ASP A 75 -8.12 0.12 5.13
C ASP A 75 -9.60 0.51 4.96
N GLY A 76 -10.18 1.12 6.00
CA GLY A 76 -11.54 1.67 5.98
C GLY A 76 -12.61 0.80 6.65
N PHE A 77 -13.62 1.47 7.22
CA PHE A 77 -14.65 0.84 8.06
C PHE A 77 -15.51 -0.22 7.36
N PRO A 78 -16.02 -0.01 6.14
CA PRO A 78 -16.88 -1.01 5.51
C PRO A 78 -16.17 -2.34 5.29
N LEU A 79 -14.89 -2.29 4.90
CA LEU A 79 -14.07 -3.49 4.72
C LEU A 79 -13.74 -4.16 6.05
N VAL A 80 -13.35 -3.38 7.08
CA VAL A 80 -13.09 -3.90 8.44
C VAL A 80 -14.33 -4.58 9.01
N TYR A 81 -15.51 -3.96 8.86
CA TYR A 81 -16.77 -4.50 9.33
C TYR A 81 -17.10 -5.82 8.64
N TYR A 82 -17.02 -5.85 7.30
CA TYR A 82 -17.26 -7.07 6.53
C TYR A 82 -16.27 -8.19 6.88
N ALA A 83 -14.98 -7.87 7.00
CA ALA A 83 -13.95 -8.82 7.40
C ALA A 83 -14.25 -9.45 8.77
N ARG A 84 -14.66 -8.64 9.76
CA ARG A 84 -15.08 -9.13 11.08
C ARG A 84 -16.32 -10.02 11.02
N LEU A 85 -17.34 -9.61 10.26
CA LEU A 85 -18.54 -10.44 10.03
C LEU A 85 -18.18 -11.81 9.41
N ARG A 86 -17.13 -11.85 8.58
CA ARG A 86 -16.63 -13.08 7.95
C ARG A 86 -15.70 -13.90 8.83
N GLY A 87 -15.45 -13.47 10.07
CA GLY A 87 -14.58 -14.14 11.03
C GLY A 87 -13.08 -13.92 10.80
N GLN A 88 -12.69 -12.88 10.04
CA GLN A 88 -11.28 -12.52 9.90
C GLN A 88 -10.68 -12.06 11.23
N GLN A 89 -9.48 -12.56 11.55
CA GLN A 89 -8.66 -12.01 12.62
C GLN A 89 -7.86 -10.82 12.09
N ILE A 90 -8.39 -9.61 12.25
CA ILE A 90 -7.73 -8.36 11.84
C ILE A 90 -7.50 -7.43 13.05
N ALA A 91 -6.38 -6.72 13.08
CA ALA A 91 -6.08 -5.69 14.10
C ALA A 91 -7.09 -4.53 14.10
N GLY A 92 -7.90 -4.40 13.05
CA GLY A 92 -8.84 -3.31 12.84
C GLY A 92 -8.52 -2.52 11.58
N ARG A 93 -8.70 -1.20 11.64
CA ARG A 93 -8.38 -0.31 10.53
C ARG A 93 -6.87 -0.05 10.50
N VAL A 94 -6.22 -0.43 9.41
CA VAL A 94 -4.78 -0.33 9.18
C VAL A 94 -4.53 0.35 7.84
N THR A 95 -4.04 1.58 7.89
CA THR A 95 -3.91 2.46 6.73
C THR A 95 -2.47 2.56 6.24
N GLY A 96 -2.30 2.77 4.93
CA GLY A 96 -0.99 3.08 4.36
C GLY A 96 -0.38 4.34 5.00
N ARG A 97 -1.21 5.33 5.34
CA ARG A 97 -0.77 6.56 6.05
C ARG A 97 -0.14 6.22 7.40
N GLY A 98 -0.80 5.40 8.21
CA GLY A 98 -0.32 5.07 9.54
C GLY A 98 0.98 4.28 9.50
N ILE A 99 1.08 3.26 8.63
CA ILE A 99 2.32 2.49 8.43
C ILE A 99 3.49 3.42 8.07
N VAL A 100 3.26 4.34 7.14
CA VAL A 100 4.31 5.26 6.65
C VAL A 100 4.67 6.30 7.69
N THR A 101 3.68 6.87 8.37
CA THR A 101 3.91 7.83 9.45
C THR A 101 4.74 7.18 10.55
N ASP A 102 4.46 5.93 10.89
CA ASP A 102 5.19 5.17 11.89
C ASP A 102 6.64 4.85 11.43
N LEU A 103 6.83 4.43 10.17
CA LEU A 103 8.16 4.25 9.59
C LEU A 103 8.98 5.56 9.59
N LEU A 104 8.39 6.69 9.20
CA LEU A 104 9.07 7.99 9.19
C LEU A 104 9.32 8.55 10.60
N ALA A 105 8.58 8.09 11.61
CA ALA A 105 8.85 8.42 13.01
C ALA A 105 10.02 7.61 13.60
N ARG A 106 10.45 6.54 12.92
CA ARG A 106 11.53 5.63 13.32
C ARG A 106 12.63 5.56 12.25
N PRO A 107 13.38 6.65 12.06
CA PRO A 107 14.43 6.72 11.04
C PRO A 107 15.54 5.68 11.25
N ASP A 108 15.72 5.18 12.47
CA ASP A 108 16.64 4.09 12.80
C ASP A 108 16.28 2.78 12.07
N LEU A 109 14.98 2.48 11.90
CA LEU A 109 14.54 1.33 11.10
C LEU A 109 14.88 1.55 9.62
N LEU A 110 14.60 2.74 9.11
CA LEU A 110 14.86 3.10 7.71
C LEU A 110 16.37 3.16 7.40
N ALA A 111 17.20 3.52 8.36
CA ALA A 111 18.66 3.53 8.24
C ALA A 111 19.25 2.14 7.95
N ARG A 112 18.50 1.07 8.21
CA ARG A 112 18.92 -0.31 7.90
C ARG A 112 18.73 -0.67 6.44
N HIS A 113 17.95 0.11 5.70
CA HIS A 113 17.56 -0.17 4.32
C HIS A 113 18.32 0.69 3.31
N ARG A 114 18.45 0.14 2.10
CA ARG A 114 18.63 0.91 0.86
C ARG A 114 17.26 1.13 0.27
N ILE A 115 16.88 2.39 0.07
CA ILE A 115 15.49 2.79 -0.18
C ILE A 115 15.38 3.36 -1.60
N PHE A 116 14.31 2.97 -2.30
CA PHE A 116 13.89 3.63 -3.53
C PHE A 116 12.47 4.18 -3.35
N MET A 117 12.23 5.42 -3.76
CA MET A 117 10.92 6.05 -3.72
C MET A 117 10.48 6.44 -5.14
N VAL A 118 9.43 5.80 -5.65
CA VAL A 118 8.78 6.17 -6.91
C VAL A 118 7.60 7.07 -6.59
N LEU A 119 7.71 8.36 -6.87
CA LEU A 119 6.82 9.41 -6.38
C LEU A 119 6.05 10.10 -7.51
N ASP A 120 4.94 10.74 -7.17
CA ASP A 120 4.02 11.34 -8.14
C ASP A 120 4.49 12.69 -8.70
N SER A 121 5.40 13.39 -8.02
CA SER A 121 5.87 14.71 -8.42
C SER A 121 7.22 15.08 -7.80
N GLU A 122 7.92 16.02 -8.44
CA GLU A 122 9.15 16.62 -7.90
C GLU A 122 8.92 17.35 -6.57
N ARG A 123 7.70 17.87 -6.34
CA ARG A 123 7.31 18.47 -5.06
C ARG A 123 7.38 17.43 -3.93
N THR A 124 6.89 16.22 -4.19
CA THR A 124 6.94 15.12 -3.22
C THR A 124 8.39 14.67 -2.98
N VAL A 125 9.20 14.59 -4.04
CA VAL A 125 10.64 14.30 -3.94
C VAL A 125 11.35 15.31 -3.04
N ALA A 126 11.15 16.61 -3.27
CA ALA A 126 11.79 17.66 -2.48
C ALA A 126 11.43 17.57 -0.98
N ALA A 127 10.18 17.24 -0.65
CA ALA A 127 9.76 17.04 0.73
C ALA A 127 10.40 15.79 1.35
N ALA A 128 10.48 14.69 0.59
CA ALA A 128 11.13 13.46 1.03
C ALA A 128 12.64 13.67 1.24
N GLN A 129 13.31 14.40 0.35
CA GLN A 129 14.72 14.78 0.48
C GLN A 129 14.97 15.65 1.71
N LYS A 130 14.10 16.63 1.98
CA LYS A 130 14.20 17.46 3.20
C LYS A 130 14.04 16.61 4.46
N TRP A 131 13.08 15.69 4.46
CA TRP A 131 12.91 14.74 5.57
C TRP A 131 14.14 13.83 5.72
N ALA A 132 14.68 13.30 4.61
CA ALA A 132 15.86 12.44 4.62
C ALA A 132 17.11 13.15 5.16
N ALA A 133 17.38 14.37 4.68
CA ALA A 133 18.51 15.18 5.13
C ALA A 133 18.43 15.50 6.63
N LYS A 134 17.22 15.82 7.14
CA LYS A 134 17.00 16.06 8.58
C LYS A 134 17.36 14.85 9.45
N HIS A 135 17.26 13.63 8.91
CA HIS A 135 17.50 12.39 9.64
C HIS A 135 18.78 11.66 9.20
N GLY A 136 19.64 12.28 8.38
CA GLY A 136 20.89 11.68 7.92
C GLY A 136 20.73 10.48 6.98
N LEU A 137 19.64 10.45 6.19
CA LEU A 137 19.30 9.34 5.28
C LEU A 137 19.45 9.70 3.79
N GLN A 138 19.99 10.87 3.46
CA GLN A 138 20.07 11.36 2.08
C GLN A 138 20.84 10.40 1.14
N ASP A 139 21.90 9.74 1.62
CA ASP A 139 22.72 8.83 0.81
C ASP A 139 22.12 7.42 0.69
N ARG A 140 20.99 7.17 1.36
CA ARG A 140 20.31 5.86 1.38
C ARG A 140 19.07 5.81 0.52
N ILE A 141 18.56 6.95 0.08
CA ILE A 141 17.29 7.06 -0.61
C ILE A 141 17.52 7.55 -2.04
N THR A 142 17.10 6.75 -3.01
CA THR A 142 17.01 7.14 -4.42
C THR A 142 15.55 7.45 -4.78
N TYR A 143 15.34 8.39 -5.69
CA TYR A 143 14.01 8.88 -6.07
C TYR A 143 13.81 8.74 -7.58
N ALA A 144 12.56 8.51 -8.00
CA ALA A 144 12.15 8.67 -9.38
C ALA A 144 10.73 9.26 -9.46
N VAL A 145 10.51 10.12 -10.44
CA VAL A 145 9.18 10.64 -10.80
C VAL A 145 8.85 10.14 -12.20
N PRO A 146 8.04 9.08 -12.33
CA PRO A 146 7.67 8.60 -13.65
C PRO A 146 6.71 9.55 -14.35
N PRO A 147 6.72 9.58 -15.70
CA PRO A 147 5.77 10.37 -16.46
C PRO A 147 4.34 9.90 -16.19
N HIS A 148 3.37 10.78 -16.40
CA HIS A 148 1.97 10.41 -16.30
C HIS A 148 1.65 9.30 -17.31
N GLY A 149 1.00 8.23 -16.85
CA GLY A 149 0.64 7.10 -17.71
C GLY A 149 1.80 6.15 -18.01
N PHE A 150 2.90 6.17 -17.24
CA PHE A 150 4.05 5.28 -17.45
C PHE A 150 3.69 3.78 -17.47
N GLU A 151 2.58 3.41 -16.86
CA GLU A 151 2.02 2.05 -16.90
C GLU A 151 1.63 1.60 -18.32
N ASN A 152 1.40 2.54 -19.24
CA ASN A 152 1.09 2.27 -20.64
C ASN A 152 2.34 2.23 -21.54
N ASP A 153 3.52 2.43 -20.97
CA ASP A 153 4.82 2.34 -21.66
C ASP A 153 5.64 1.17 -21.06
N PRO A 154 5.53 -0.05 -21.63
CA PRO A 154 6.26 -1.21 -21.15
C PRO A 154 7.79 -1.03 -21.17
N ALA A 155 8.31 -0.23 -22.11
CA ALA A 155 9.73 0.03 -22.20
C ALA A 155 10.20 0.93 -21.05
N TYR A 156 9.43 1.97 -20.74
CA TYR A 156 9.69 2.80 -19.56
C TYR A 156 9.59 1.99 -18.27
N ALA A 157 8.52 1.21 -18.10
CA ALA A 157 8.33 0.38 -16.90
C ALA A 157 9.50 -0.61 -16.70
N SER A 158 9.95 -1.26 -17.77
CA SER A 158 11.10 -2.17 -17.74
C SER A 158 12.41 -1.45 -17.37
N ARG A 159 12.64 -0.24 -17.90
CA ARG A 159 13.81 0.58 -17.53
C ARG A 159 13.76 1.01 -16.07
N LEU A 160 12.59 1.41 -15.58
CA LEU A 160 12.39 1.76 -14.17
C LEU A 160 12.69 0.56 -13.26
N ALA A 161 12.15 -0.62 -13.57
CA ALA A 161 12.41 -1.83 -12.79
C ALA A 161 13.90 -2.22 -12.78
N THR A 162 14.57 -2.10 -13.94
CA THR A 162 16.02 -2.34 -14.05
C THR A 162 16.82 -1.35 -13.23
N SER A 163 16.46 -0.07 -13.28
CA SER A 163 17.07 0.97 -12.45
C SER A 163 16.92 0.63 -10.97
N ILE A 164 15.71 0.30 -10.50
CA ILE A 164 15.45 -0.10 -9.11
C ILE A 164 16.34 -1.28 -8.70
N ARG A 165 16.49 -2.31 -9.56
CA ARG A 165 17.37 -3.46 -9.31
C ARG A 165 18.83 -3.05 -9.15
N HIS A 166 19.32 -2.14 -10.00
CA HIS A 166 20.71 -1.67 -9.94
C HIS A 166 21.05 -1.00 -8.59
N HIS A 167 20.08 -0.37 -7.94
CA HIS A 167 20.28 0.25 -6.63
C HIS A 167 20.35 -0.74 -5.46
N GLN A 168 20.15 -2.05 -5.69
CA GLN A 168 20.23 -3.11 -4.66
C GLN A 168 19.39 -2.75 -3.44
N ILE A 169 18.16 -2.30 -3.70
CA ILE A 169 17.27 -1.81 -2.65
C ILE A 169 16.73 -2.96 -1.81
N THR A 170 16.36 -2.64 -0.58
CA THR A 170 15.68 -3.57 0.34
C THR A 170 14.28 -3.07 0.70
N LEU A 171 13.98 -1.82 0.38
CA LEU A 171 12.69 -1.18 0.65
C LEU A 171 12.31 -0.25 -0.51
N LEU A 172 11.13 -0.48 -1.09
CA LEU A 172 10.56 0.28 -2.18
C LEU A 172 9.28 0.97 -1.71
N PHE A 173 9.19 2.29 -1.87
CA PHE A 173 7.95 3.04 -1.71
C PHE A 173 7.36 3.39 -3.07
N MET A 174 6.14 2.95 -3.32
CA MET A 174 5.37 3.29 -4.52
C MET A 174 4.28 4.30 -4.18
N GLY A 175 4.54 5.57 -4.50
CA GLY A 175 3.69 6.74 -4.26
C GLY A 175 2.80 7.15 -5.44
N VAL A 176 2.84 6.42 -6.56
CA VAL A 176 2.08 6.75 -7.78
C VAL A 176 0.60 6.33 -7.72
N GLY A 177 0.21 5.58 -6.68
CA GLY A 177 -1.17 5.22 -6.36
C GLY A 177 -1.71 3.99 -7.07
N ALA A 178 -2.86 3.51 -6.60
CA ALA A 178 -3.54 2.34 -7.14
C ALA A 178 -4.32 2.65 -8.42
N PRO A 179 -4.40 1.70 -9.38
CA PRO A 179 -3.84 0.35 -9.33
C PRO A 179 -2.38 0.26 -9.84
N ARG A 180 -1.79 1.38 -10.26
CA ARG A 180 -0.51 1.43 -11.00
C ARG A 180 0.66 0.89 -10.19
N SER A 181 0.70 1.20 -8.90
CA SER A 181 1.78 0.81 -8.00
C SER A 181 1.85 -0.70 -7.84
N GLU A 182 0.70 -1.32 -7.53
CA GLU A 182 0.56 -2.73 -7.27
C GLU A 182 0.80 -3.55 -8.54
N ILE A 183 0.20 -3.13 -9.66
CA ILE A 183 0.41 -3.78 -10.96
C ILE A 183 1.89 -3.72 -11.36
N PHE A 184 2.54 -2.55 -11.26
CA PHE A 184 3.95 -2.41 -11.63
C PHE A 184 4.84 -3.37 -10.84
N VAL A 185 4.65 -3.43 -9.51
CA VAL A 185 5.46 -4.29 -8.64
C VAL A 185 5.21 -5.76 -8.95
N ASP A 186 3.96 -6.20 -9.11
CA ASP A 186 3.65 -7.59 -9.39
C ASP A 186 4.19 -8.05 -10.75
N GLN A 187 3.99 -7.25 -11.80
CA GLN A 187 4.49 -7.57 -13.13
C GLN A 187 6.02 -7.63 -13.22
N HIS A 188 6.73 -6.81 -12.44
CA HIS A 188 8.18 -6.75 -12.46
C HIS A 188 8.84 -7.49 -11.29
N ARG A 189 8.08 -8.32 -10.54
CA ARG A 189 8.58 -9.02 -9.34
C ARG A 189 9.83 -9.88 -9.58
N ASN A 190 9.99 -10.40 -10.79
CA ASN A 190 11.14 -11.23 -11.18
C ASN A 190 12.38 -10.39 -11.54
N VAL A 191 12.19 -9.11 -11.86
CA VAL A 191 13.27 -8.16 -12.20
C VAL A 191 13.70 -7.39 -10.97
N LEU A 192 12.76 -6.98 -10.13
CA LEU A 192 13.02 -6.27 -8.87
C LEU A 192 13.90 -7.14 -7.93
N PRO A 193 14.78 -6.51 -7.13
CA PRO A 193 15.57 -7.22 -6.13
C PRO A 193 14.68 -7.65 -4.96
N PRO A 194 15.13 -8.61 -4.12
CA PRO A 194 14.40 -8.96 -2.91
C PRO A 194 14.23 -7.74 -1.99
N CYS A 195 12.99 -7.31 -1.82
CA CYS A 195 12.68 -6.11 -1.06
C CYS A 195 11.24 -6.15 -0.55
N TRP A 196 10.96 -5.32 0.45
CA TRP A 196 9.59 -4.94 0.77
C TRP A 196 9.14 -3.82 -0.15
N ALA A 197 7.98 -3.97 -0.80
CA ALA A 197 7.40 -2.96 -1.68
C ALA A 197 6.08 -2.45 -1.11
N LEU A 198 6.07 -1.20 -0.65
CA LEU A 198 4.92 -0.55 -0.04
C LEU A 198 4.16 0.25 -1.11
N CYS A 199 3.00 -0.24 -1.50
CA CYS A 199 2.09 0.45 -2.41
C CYS A 199 1.08 1.26 -1.59
N ILE A 200 1.41 2.53 -1.37
CA ILE A 200 0.77 3.38 -0.36
C ILE A 200 0.24 4.70 -0.95
N GLY A 201 0.50 4.95 -2.24
CA GLY A 201 0.01 6.13 -2.96
C GLY A 201 0.30 7.44 -2.22
N GLN A 202 -0.75 8.24 -2.01
CA GLN A 202 -0.65 9.55 -1.38
C GLN A 202 -0.36 9.54 0.13
N ALA A 203 -0.25 8.36 0.77
CA ALA A 203 0.09 8.27 2.19
C ALA A 203 1.39 9.00 2.53
N LEU A 204 2.40 8.92 1.65
CA LEU A 204 3.68 9.58 1.86
C LEU A 204 3.56 11.11 1.83
N LEU A 205 2.75 11.69 0.93
CA LEU A 205 2.53 13.13 0.87
C LEU A 205 1.93 13.65 2.17
N VAL A 206 0.97 12.92 2.73
CA VAL A 206 0.33 13.28 4.00
C VAL A 206 1.32 13.17 5.16
N ALA A 207 2.13 12.11 5.19
CA ALA A 207 3.14 11.90 6.23
C ALA A 207 4.27 12.94 6.17
N LEU A 208 4.60 13.44 4.97
CA LEU A 208 5.56 14.53 4.75
C LEU A 208 4.96 15.93 4.95
N GLY A 209 3.67 16.04 5.32
CA GLY A 209 3.01 17.31 5.59
C GLY A 209 2.68 18.15 4.35
N LEU A 210 2.67 17.54 3.15
CA LEU A 210 2.35 18.25 1.90
C LEU A 210 0.86 18.44 1.66
N THR A 211 0.03 17.65 2.33
CA THR A 211 -1.43 17.74 2.27
C THR A 211 -1.97 18.06 3.66
N PRO A 212 -2.94 18.99 3.79
CA PRO A 212 -3.57 19.27 5.07
C PRO A 212 -4.14 17.99 5.67
N GLN A 213 -3.76 17.68 6.91
CA GLN A 213 -4.38 16.59 7.63
C GLN A 213 -5.81 17.00 8.02
N PRO A 214 -6.80 16.09 7.95
CA PRO A 214 -8.11 16.39 8.48
C PRO A 214 -8.00 16.64 10.00
N PRO A 215 -8.80 17.53 10.59
CA PRO A 215 -8.80 17.75 12.03
C PRO A 215 -8.92 16.45 12.81
N HIS A 216 -8.29 16.35 13.99
CA HIS A 216 -8.28 15.11 14.77
C HIS A 216 -9.69 14.58 15.10
N LEU A 217 -10.66 15.48 15.29
CA LEU A 217 -12.07 15.12 15.47
C LEU A 217 -12.65 14.42 14.22
N VAL A 218 -12.33 14.92 13.02
CA VAL A 218 -12.73 14.35 11.71
C VAL A 218 -12.10 12.97 11.51
N GLN A 219 -10.84 12.79 11.93
CA GLN A 219 -10.17 11.48 11.91
C GLN A 219 -10.81 10.49 12.89
N LYS A 220 -11.11 10.92 14.13
CA LYS A 220 -11.77 10.09 15.16
C LYS A 220 -13.19 9.67 14.77
N LEU A 221 -13.93 10.58 14.15
CA LEU A 221 -15.29 10.33 13.65
C LEU A 221 -15.30 9.54 12.34
N ASN A 222 -14.12 9.27 11.75
CA ASN A 222 -13.97 8.52 10.49
C ASN A 222 -14.72 9.15 9.30
N ILE A 223 -14.92 10.47 9.35
CA ILE A 223 -15.54 11.29 8.30
C ILE A 223 -14.49 12.01 7.44
N GLU A 224 -13.24 11.53 7.45
CA GLU A 224 -12.18 12.01 6.56
C GLU A 224 -12.59 11.91 5.08
N TRP A 225 -13.38 10.90 4.72
CA TRP A 225 -13.94 10.77 3.38
C TRP A 225 -14.84 11.95 3.02
N LEU A 226 -15.66 12.45 3.96
CA LEU A 226 -16.56 13.59 3.77
C LEU A 226 -15.77 14.91 3.66
N TRP A 227 -14.74 15.08 4.49
CA TRP A 227 -13.81 16.20 4.38
C TRP A 227 -13.12 16.25 3.01
N ARG A 228 -12.66 15.10 2.51
CA ARG A 228 -12.05 15.03 1.17
C ARG A 228 -13.07 15.33 0.07
N ILE A 229 -14.30 14.81 0.17
CA ILE A 229 -15.38 15.15 -0.77
C ILE A 229 -15.62 16.65 -0.82
N ALA A 230 -15.59 17.35 0.31
CA ALA A 230 -15.76 18.81 0.33
C ALA A 230 -14.66 19.56 -0.46
N LEU A 231 -13.44 19.00 -0.54
CA LEU A 231 -12.34 19.58 -1.31
C LEU A 231 -12.48 19.35 -2.82
N GLU A 232 -13.05 18.22 -3.26
CA GLU A 232 -13.22 17.89 -4.68
C GLU A 232 -14.51 17.09 -4.97
N PRO A 233 -15.70 17.70 -4.83
CA PRO A 233 -16.96 16.97 -4.76
C PRO A 233 -17.31 16.21 -6.05
N ARG A 234 -17.11 16.84 -7.22
CA ARG A 234 -17.45 16.24 -8.53
C ARG A 234 -16.61 14.99 -8.84
N ARG A 235 -15.31 15.01 -8.53
CA ARG A 235 -14.41 13.88 -8.80
C ARG A 235 -14.61 12.75 -7.80
N LEU A 236 -14.79 13.10 -6.52
CA LEU A 236 -14.85 12.12 -5.46
C LEU A 236 -16.22 11.47 -5.33
N LEU A 237 -17.34 12.20 -5.48
CA LEU A 237 -18.68 11.60 -5.36
C LEU A 237 -18.92 10.46 -6.35
N THR A 238 -18.64 10.68 -7.64
CA THR A 238 -18.79 9.64 -8.67
C THR A 238 -17.92 8.42 -8.36
N ARG A 239 -16.68 8.65 -7.93
CA ARG A 239 -15.75 7.60 -7.53
C ARG A 239 -16.20 6.85 -6.27
N TYR A 240 -16.77 7.53 -5.28
CA TYR A 240 -17.26 6.91 -4.05
C TYR A 240 -18.49 6.05 -4.32
N VAL A 241 -19.45 6.55 -5.11
CA VAL A 241 -20.65 5.78 -5.48
C VAL A 241 -20.27 4.54 -6.27
N SER A 242 -19.42 4.67 -7.30
CA SER A 242 -18.99 3.51 -8.09
C SER A 242 -18.22 2.49 -7.25
N SER A 243 -17.33 2.97 -6.37
CA SER A 243 -16.58 2.10 -5.44
C SER A 243 -17.50 1.38 -4.45
N ALA A 244 -18.53 2.06 -3.93
CA ALA A 244 -19.50 1.48 -3.02
C ALA A 244 -20.36 0.42 -3.71
N CYS A 245 -20.88 0.70 -4.91
CA CYS A 245 -21.64 -0.26 -5.70
C CYS A 245 -20.80 -1.50 -6.05
N GLY A 246 -19.56 -1.31 -6.51
CA GLY A 246 -18.64 -2.41 -6.80
C GLY A 246 -18.28 -3.22 -5.54
N PHE A 247 -18.04 -2.56 -4.42
CA PHE A 247 -17.80 -3.23 -3.14
C PHE A 247 -19.01 -4.07 -2.70
N MET A 248 -20.23 -3.53 -2.78
CA MET A 248 -21.45 -4.28 -2.43
C MET A 248 -21.69 -5.46 -3.36
N SER A 249 -21.43 -5.31 -4.67
CA SER A 249 -21.44 -6.41 -5.63
C SER A 249 -20.43 -7.50 -5.26
N ALA A 250 -19.22 -7.11 -4.84
CA ALA A 250 -18.19 -8.03 -4.38
C ALA A 250 -18.64 -8.79 -3.13
N VAL A 251 -19.21 -8.08 -2.16
CA VAL A 251 -19.76 -8.65 -0.91
C VAL A 251 -20.82 -9.68 -1.23
N PHE A 252 -21.77 -9.37 -2.12
CA PHE A 252 -22.83 -10.30 -2.48
C PHE A 252 -22.31 -11.57 -3.15
N ARG A 253 -21.31 -11.44 -4.04
CA ARG A 253 -20.66 -12.59 -4.68
C ARG A 253 -19.89 -13.45 -3.67
N ASP A 254 -19.14 -12.81 -2.77
CA ASP A 254 -18.36 -13.48 -1.73
C ASP A 254 -19.24 -14.19 -0.70
N MET A 255 -20.43 -13.66 -0.41
CA MET A 255 -21.44 -14.34 0.43
C MET A 255 -22.02 -15.56 -0.27
N LYS A 256 -22.32 -15.45 -1.57
CA LYS A 256 -22.88 -16.56 -2.36
C LYS A 256 -21.93 -17.73 -2.55
N GLN A 257 -20.62 -17.50 -2.59
CA GLN A 257 -19.62 -18.57 -2.70
C GLN A 257 -19.50 -19.45 -1.44
N ARG A 258 -20.22 -19.10 -0.36
CA ARG A 258 -20.21 -19.81 0.93
C ARG A 258 -21.55 -20.46 1.29
N GLY A 259 -22.58 -20.30 0.45
CA GLY A 259 -23.86 -21.03 0.55
C GLY A 259 -23.90 -22.14 -0.47
#